data_AF-A0A535IU94-F1
#
_entry.id   AF-A0A535IU94-F1
#
_cell.length_a   1.000
_cell.length_b   1.000
_cell.length_c   1.000
_cell.angle_alpha   90.00
_cell.angle_beta   90.00
_cell.angle_gamma   90.00
#
_symmetry.space_group_name_H-M   'P 1'
#
loop_
_entity.id
_entity.type
_entity.pdbx_description
1 polymer ?
#
loop_
_entity_poly.entity_id
_entity_poly.type
_entity_poly.pdbx_seq_one_letter_code
_entity_poly.pdbx_strand_id
1 'polypeptide(L)'
;MKASRTNVTTVGLMAVAGLVAAIGAGPALVSGADHLDAPTVKTDKRIDITDIYVARRGASRTSLILNVNPLTSPAGAKTAAFRPSALYEWKIDTTGDAIADVAYRIRFGPVATMSDGTVQQSFEIRRATGAAARTNAWSGTRIVLGTTTRAGRSPRIATVLGGGSAFAGVRDDPFFFDLVGFTHFKARLLAGSTDEADLFSDFTGTDTFAGTNVSAIVLDVPNAAVGGFGRHIGVWATVSIRQNQQWVQVERMARPAINTVFNNTKAEKEAANRLRPTDDRAFDHSNVIDTLDAIGHVLDVNHRPRYTAAQEEAIANVLLPDVLTFKVGDASGFLNGRRPANDVIDAELSLLSNGQYTSDGVNANDKAFLTVFPYLAAPHL
;
A
#
# COMPACT_ATOMS: atom_id res chain seq x y z
N MET A 1 -26.05 -69.69 -16.67
CA MET A 1 -25.84 -68.22 -16.76
C MET A 1 -24.43 -67.90 -16.30
N LYS A 2 -23.71 -67.20 -17.19
CA LYS A 2 -22.42 -66.48 -17.10
C LYS A 2 -21.43 -66.79 -15.97
N ALA A 3 -20.23 -67.15 -16.43
CA ALA A 3 -18.99 -67.39 -15.70
C ALA A 3 -18.47 -66.17 -14.91
N SER A 4 -17.86 -66.44 -13.74
CA SER A 4 -16.91 -65.54 -13.09
C SER A 4 -15.53 -66.18 -13.19
N ARG A 5 -14.66 -65.61 -14.03
CA ARG A 5 -13.24 -65.95 -14.12
C ARG A 5 -12.46 -64.87 -13.39
N THR A 6 -11.72 -65.31 -12.38
CA THR A 6 -10.61 -64.60 -11.74
C THR A 6 -9.52 -64.31 -12.78
N ASN A 7 -9.03 -63.08 -12.84
CA ASN A 7 -7.71 -62.76 -13.39
C ASN A 7 -6.95 -61.93 -12.37
N VAL A 8 -5.86 -62.54 -11.88
CA VAL A 8 -4.75 -61.87 -11.20
C VAL A 8 -3.86 -61.28 -12.30
N THR A 9 -3.47 -60.02 -12.16
CA THR A 9 -2.24 -59.51 -12.78
C THR A 9 -1.43 -58.75 -11.74
N THR A 10 -0.15 -59.07 -11.80
CA THR A 10 0.92 -58.86 -10.84
C THR A 10 1.68 -57.56 -11.13
N VAL A 11 2.06 -56.86 -10.07
CA VAL A 11 3.26 -56.02 -9.83
C VAL A 11 3.86 -55.19 -10.98
N GLY A 12 4.01 -53.88 -10.71
CA GLY A 12 5.05 -53.03 -11.28
C GLY A 12 5.46 -51.92 -10.29
N LEU A 13 6.65 -52.04 -9.69
CA LEU A 13 7.37 -50.95 -9.01
C LEU A 13 7.68 -49.81 -10.01
N MET A 14 7.57 -48.54 -9.59
CA MET A 14 8.67 -47.55 -9.64
C MET A 14 8.24 -46.17 -9.09
N ALA A 15 8.83 -45.84 -7.94
CA ALA A 15 9.42 -44.57 -7.52
C ALA A 15 9.32 -43.29 -8.40
N VAL A 16 9.09 -42.17 -7.68
CA VAL A 16 9.68 -40.81 -7.85
C VAL A 16 8.97 -39.79 -8.78
N ALA A 17 8.85 -38.58 -8.20
CA ALA A 17 8.70 -37.25 -8.79
C ALA A 17 7.31 -36.77 -9.24
N GLY A 18 6.74 -35.89 -8.42
CA GLY A 18 5.67 -34.96 -8.78
C GLY A 18 5.55 -33.75 -7.82
N LEU A 19 6.62 -33.46 -7.06
CA LEU A 19 6.87 -32.13 -6.51
C LEU A 19 7.75 -31.42 -7.56
N VAL A 20 7.47 -30.15 -7.84
CA VAL A 20 8.05 -29.27 -8.90
C VAL A 20 7.20 -29.20 -10.18
N ALA A 21 6.13 -28.39 -10.12
CA ALA A 21 5.68 -27.51 -11.20
C ALA A 21 4.71 -26.43 -10.67
N ALA A 22 5.11 -25.70 -9.62
CA ALA A 22 4.51 -24.40 -9.27
C ALA A 22 5.57 -23.29 -9.40
N ILE A 23 6.41 -23.41 -10.43
CA ILE A 23 7.37 -22.39 -10.82
C ILE A 23 6.92 -21.87 -12.18
N GLY A 24 6.54 -20.60 -12.26
CA GLY A 24 6.75 -19.84 -13.49
C GLY A 24 5.54 -19.21 -14.18
N ALA A 25 4.37 -19.12 -13.56
CA ALA A 25 3.37 -18.12 -13.94
C ALA A 25 3.33 -17.07 -12.82
N GLY A 26 4.21 -16.08 -12.90
CA GLY A 26 4.03 -14.88 -12.06
C GLY A 26 2.66 -14.24 -12.38
N PRO A 27 2.08 -13.46 -11.45
CA PRO A 27 0.83 -12.75 -11.69
C PRO A 27 1.06 -11.67 -12.75
N ALA A 28 1.06 -12.06 -14.03
CA ALA A 28 1.26 -11.15 -15.15
C ALA A 28 -0.01 -10.38 -15.53
N LEU A 29 -1.13 -10.63 -14.82
CA LEU A 29 -2.45 -10.07 -15.13
C LEU A 29 -3.14 -9.40 -13.94
N VAL A 30 -2.49 -9.34 -12.77
CA VAL A 30 -3.05 -8.63 -11.61
C VAL A 30 -2.40 -7.26 -11.52
N SER A 31 -3.17 -6.23 -11.86
CA SER A 31 -2.86 -4.83 -11.51
C SER A 31 -3.20 -4.68 -10.03
N GLY A 32 -2.25 -4.24 -9.20
CA GLY A 32 -2.44 -4.13 -7.74
C GLY A 32 -3.54 -3.15 -7.36
N ALA A 33 -3.91 -3.12 -6.09
CA ALA A 33 -4.66 -1.98 -5.56
C ALA A 33 -3.77 -0.73 -5.70
N ASP A 34 -3.98 0.07 -6.76
CA ASP A 34 -3.18 1.23 -7.24
C ASP A 34 -1.83 0.90 -7.93
N HIS A 35 -1.31 -0.30 -7.72
CA HIS A 35 -0.05 -0.72 -8.33
C HIS A 35 -0.08 -0.94 -9.81
N LEU A 36 0.92 -0.36 -10.49
CA LEU A 36 1.11 -0.49 -11.92
C LEU A 36 -0.15 -0.07 -12.71
N ASP A 37 -1.07 0.66 -12.05
CA ASP A 37 -2.35 1.07 -12.60
C ASP A 37 -2.22 2.31 -13.47
N ALA A 38 -1.35 3.25 -13.06
CA ALA A 38 -1.04 4.45 -13.81
C ALA A 38 0.13 4.19 -14.80
N PRO A 39 0.06 4.74 -16.03
CA PRO A 39 1.08 4.55 -17.06
C PRO A 39 2.53 4.79 -16.60
N THR A 40 2.77 5.84 -15.80
CA THR A 40 4.15 6.20 -15.40
C THR A 40 4.76 5.15 -14.48
N VAL A 41 4.07 4.75 -13.41
CA VAL A 41 4.62 3.83 -12.40
C VAL A 41 4.71 2.39 -12.89
N LYS A 42 3.87 2.02 -13.86
CA LYS A 42 3.96 0.73 -14.56
C LYS A 42 5.32 0.49 -15.22
N THR A 43 6.02 1.57 -15.62
CA THR A 43 7.34 1.47 -16.28
C THR A 43 8.51 1.30 -15.31
N ASP A 44 8.32 1.63 -14.02
CA ASP A 44 9.34 1.47 -12.99
C ASP A 44 8.68 1.30 -11.61
N LYS A 45 8.51 0.04 -11.21
CA LYS A 45 7.90 -0.30 -9.91
C LYS A 45 8.59 0.30 -8.67
N ARG A 46 9.81 0.83 -8.80
CA ARG A 46 10.53 1.49 -7.68
C ARG A 46 9.96 2.86 -7.33
N ILE A 47 9.10 3.42 -8.18
CA ILE A 47 8.41 4.70 -7.95
C ILE A 47 6.90 4.53 -7.70
N ASP A 48 6.43 3.29 -7.69
CA ASP A 48 5.06 2.87 -7.40
C ASP A 48 4.92 2.72 -5.87
N ILE A 49 4.13 3.57 -5.23
CA ILE A 49 3.87 3.47 -3.78
C ILE A 49 2.86 2.35 -3.58
N THR A 50 3.12 1.46 -2.61
CA THR A 50 2.14 0.44 -2.22
C THR A 50 1.18 0.90 -1.20
N ASP A 51 1.74 1.40 -0.12
CA ASP A 51 0.98 1.75 1.04
C ASP A 51 1.84 2.67 1.88
N ILE A 52 1.13 3.47 2.67
CA ILE A 52 1.71 4.11 3.83
C ILE A 52 1.04 3.62 5.11
N TYR A 53 1.84 3.56 6.16
CA TYR A 53 1.37 3.22 7.50
C TYR A 53 1.81 4.31 8.47
N VAL A 54 0.86 4.79 9.25
CA VAL A 54 1.09 5.80 10.29
C VAL A 54 0.50 5.27 11.59
N ALA A 55 1.36 5.01 12.56
CA ALA A 55 0.92 4.38 13.80
C ALA A 55 1.71 4.86 15.00
N ARG A 56 1.02 4.92 16.14
CA ARG A 56 1.64 5.08 17.46
C ARG A 56 2.61 3.93 17.76
N ARG A 57 3.78 4.24 18.32
CA ARG A 57 4.74 3.29 18.90
C ARG A 57 5.08 3.72 20.33
N GLY A 58 4.66 2.93 21.31
CA GLY A 58 4.72 3.34 22.73
C GLY A 58 3.97 4.65 22.97
N ALA A 59 4.22 5.35 24.08
CA ALA A 59 3.51 6.60 24.37
C ALA A 59 4.08 7.84 23.64
N SER A 60 5.31 7.77 23.16
CA SER A 60 6.09 8.97 22.77
C SER A 60 6.51 9.02 21.30
N ARG A 61 6.23 7.99 20.51
CA ARG A 61 6.73 7.87 19.13
C ARG A 61 5.62 7.56 18.12
N THR A 62 5.88 7.97 16.89
CA THR A 62 5.06 7.72 15.72
C THR A 62 5.93 7.08 14.64
N SER A 63 5.49 5.94 14.10
CA SER A 63 6.12 5.31 12.95
C SER A 63 5.42 5.72 11.66
N LEU A 64 6.22 6.10 10.67
CA LEU A 64 5.86 6.32 9.28
C LEU A 64 6.48 5.20 8.45
N ILE A 65 5.69 4.52 7.64
CA ILE A 65 6.13 3.49 6.70
C ILE A 65 5.66 3.90 5.31
N LEU A 66 6.51 3.66 4.31
CA LEU A 66 6.25 3.87 2.89
C LEU A 66 6.86 2.69 2.17
N ASN A 67 6.04 1.99 1.42
CA ASN A 67 6.46 0.84 0.64
C ASN A 67 6.44 1.17 -0.85
N VAL A 68 7.37 0.58 -1.60
CA VAL A 68 7.41 0.60 -3.07
C VAL A 68 7.84 -0.77 -3.60
N ASN A 69 7.99 -0.95 -4.91
CA ASN A 69 8.34 -2.23 -5.53
C ASN A 69 7.32 -3.34 -5.22
N PRO A 70 6.04 -3.16 -5.58
CA PRO A 70 5.01 -4.18 -5.36
C PRO A 70 5.36 -5.52 -5.97
N LEU A 71 4.73 -6.58 -5.42
CA LEU A 71 4.74 -7.94 -5.96
C LEU A 71 6.17 -8.46 -6.24
N THR A 72 7.14 -8.08 -5.40
CA THR A 72 8.52 -8.52 -5.58
C THR A 72 8.65 -10.00 -5.17
N SER A 73 8.90 -10.87 -6.14
CA SER A 73 9.07 -12.31 -5.89
C SER A 73 10.24 -12.61 -4.93
N PRO A 74 10.24 -13.79 -4.26
CA PRO A 74 11.34 -14.19 -3.38
C PRO A 74 12.72 -14.13 -4.06
N ALA A 75 12.81 -14.63 -5.29
CA ALA A 75 14.03 -14.53 -6.10
C ALA A 75 14.42 -13.08 -6.43
N GLY A 76 13.42 -12.21 -6.67
CA GLY A 76 13.62 -10.79 -6.93
C GLY A 76 14.08 -9.99 -5.71
N ALA A 77 13.79 -10.45 -4.48
CA ALA A 77 14.18 -9.78 -3.25
C ALA A 77 15.71 -9.54 -3.17
N LYS A 78 16.51 -10.45 -3.74
CA LYS A 78 17.96 -10.37 -3.75
C LYS A 78 18.51 -9.11 -4.44
N THR A 79 17.82 -8.64 -5.47
CA THR A 79 18.25 -7.53 -6.33
C THR A 79 17.30 -6.33 -6.30
N ALA A 80 16.23 -6.38 -5.50
CA ALA A 80 15.33 -5.25 -5.29
C ALA A 80 16.06 -4.04 -4.68
N ALA A 81 15.83 -2.88 -5.27
CA ALA A 81 16.51 -1.64 -4.94
C ALA A 81 15.56 -0.45 -5.04
N PHE A 82 15.88 0.65 -4.36
CA PHE A 82 15.19 1.92 -4.52
C PHE A 82 15.78 2.70 -5.70
N ARG A 83 15.00 3.56 -6.34
CA ARG A 83 15.46 4.36 -7.49
C ARG A 83 16.39 5.50 -7.02
N PRO A 84 17.67 5.54 -7.43
CA PRO A 84 18.60 6.60 -6.99
C PRO A 84 18.22 8.02 -7.46
N SER A 85 17.45 8.10 -8.55
CA SER A 85 16.96 9.35 -9.15
C SER A 85 15.56 9.76 -8.71
N ALA A 86 14.96 9.06 -7.74
CA ALA A 86 13.70 9.43 -7.13
C ALA A 86 13.90 10.23 -5.83
N LEU A 87 12.88 10.99 -5.48
CA LEU A 87 12.66 11.63 -4.21
C LEU A 87 11.39 11.03 -3.62
N TYR A 88 11.54 10.28 -2.54
CA TYR A 88 10.42 9.73 -1.78
C TYR A 88 10.12 10.71 -0.64
N GLU A 89 8.85 11.00 -0.37
CA GLU A 89 8.47 11.91 0.71
C GLU A 89 7.31 11.35 1.52
N TRP A 90 7.36 11.52 2.85
CA TRP A 90 6.15 11.70 3.64
C TRP A 90 5.92 13.21 3.81
N LYS A 91 4.68 13.63 3.62
CA LYS A 91 4.20 14.99 3.81
C LYS A 91 3.14 14.97 4.91
N ILE A 92 3.22 15.94 5.82
CA ILE A 92 2.40 15.98 7.02
C ILE A 92 1.80 17.38 7.17
N ASP A 93 0.47 17.43 7.21
CA ASP A 93 -0.33 18.59 7.57
C ASP A 93 -0.63 18.54 9.08
N THR A 94 -0.36 19.64 9.78
CA THR A 94 -0.59 19.79 11.23
C THR A 94 -1.64 20.85 11.57
N THR A 95 -2.24 21.45 10.55
CA THR A 95 -3.21 22.54 10.66
C THR A 95 -4.59 22.19 10.11
N GLY A 96 -4.71 21.12 9.30
CA GLY A 96 -5.96 20.63 8.74
C GLY A 96 -6.36 21.32 7.43
N ASP A 97 -5.43 22.01 6.77
CA ASP A 97 -5.66 22.70 5.49
C ASP A 97 -5.23 21.85 4.26
N ALA A 98 -4.80 20.60 4.49
CA ALA A 98 -4.29 19.69 3.48
C ALA A 98 -3.01 20.17 2.77
N ILE A 99 -2.26 21.08 3.42
CA ILE A 99 -0.97 21.58 2.97
C ILE A 99 0.12 21.12 3.94
N ALA A 100 1.25 20.64 3.40
CA ALA A 100 2.33 20.12 4.23
C ALA A 100 3.01 21.21 5.07
N ASP A 101 3.04 20.98 6.38
CA ASP A 101 3.82 21.73 7.36
C ASP A 101 5.16 21.07 7.69
N VAL A 102 5.23 19.74 7.56
CA VAL A 102 6.43 18.93 7.74
C VAL A 102 6.58 17.99 6.54
N ALA A 103 7.80 17.82 6.05
CA ALA A 103 8.12 16.81 5.05
C ALA A 103 9.37 16.04 5.44
N TYR A 104 9.31 14.72 5.35
CA TYR A 104 10.45 13.82 5.46
C TYR A 104 10.81 13.31 4.08
N ARG A 105 12.03 13.60 3.64
CA ARG A 105 12.49 13.38 2.27
C ARG A 105 13.60 12.37 2.24
N ILE A 106 13.51 11.41 1.33
CA ILE A 106 14.44 10.30 1.25
C ILE A 106 15.01 10.21 -0.16
N ARG A 107 16.33 10.07 -0.23
CA ARG A 107 17.06 9.74 -1.46
C ARG A 107 18.03 8.61 -1.23
N PHE A 108 18.22 7.81 -2.26
CA PHE A 108 19.12 6.67 -2.26
C PHE A 108 20.32 6.93 -3.17
N GLY A 109 21.48 6.42 -2.77
CA GLY A 109 22.70 6.43 -3.58
C GLY A 109 22.65 5.38 -4.70
N PRO A 110 23.74 5.28 -5.50
CA PRO A 110 23.91 4.23 -6.49
C PRO A 110 23.76 2.82 -5.90
N VAL A 111 23.27 1.88 -6.71
CA VAL A 111 23.15 0.47 -6.33
C VAL A 111 24.53 -0.19 -6.40
N ALA A 112 24.98 -0.75 -5.27
CA ALA A 112 26.18 -1.56 -5.19
C ALA A 112 25.81 -3.05 -5.13
N THR A 113 26.36 -3.85 -6.04
CA THR A 113 26.22 -5.31 -6.02
C THR A 113 27.32 -5.93 -5.16
N MET A 114 26.92 -6.78 -4.23
CA MET A 114 27.82 -7.46 -3.30
C MET A 114 28.30 -8.80 -3.86
N SER A 115 29.32 -9.40 -3.26
CA SER A 115 29.89 -10.69 -3.70
C SER A 115 28.90 -11.85 -3.66
N ASP A 116 27.92 -11.83 -2.76
CA ASP A 116 26.83 -12.81 -2.68
C ASP A 116 25.70 -12.54 -3.69
N GLY A 117 25.83 -11.51 -4.53
CA GLY A 117 24.84 -11.06 -5.53
C GLY A 117 23.69 -10.23 -4.95
N THR A 118 23.66 -9.98 -3.63
CA THR A 118 22.70 -9.05 -3.04
C THR A 118 23.04 -7.60 -3.38
N VAL A 119 22.07 -6.69 -3.35
CA VAL A 119 22.30 -5.26 -3.59
C VAL A 119 22.22 -4.42 -2.32
N GLN A 120 22.94 -3.29 -2.32
CA GLN A 120 22.97 -2.33 -1.22
C GLN A 120 23.06 -0.88 -1.72
N GLN A 121 22.45 0.05 -0.99
CA GLN A 121 22.50 1.50 -1.27
C GLN A 121 22.73 2.27 0.02
N SER A 122 23.40 3.43 -0.06
CA SER A 122 23.27 4.44 0.98
C SER A 122 21.91 5.14 0.88
N PHE A 123 21.42 5.69 1.99
CA PHE A 123 20.25 6.57 1.98
C PHE A 123 20.41 7.75 2.93
N GLU A 124 19.77 8.87 2.58
CA GLU A 124 19.72 10.08 3.39
C GLU A 124 18.27 10.47 3.63
N ILE A 125 17.94 10.85 4.87
CA ILE A 125 16.64 11.46 5.21
C ILE A 125 16.85 12.91 5.63
N ARG A 126 16.09 13.82 5.00
CA ARG A 126 15.99 15.24 5.39
C ARG A 126 14.61 15.56 5.94
N ARG A 127 14.56 16.43 6.95
CA ARG A 127 13.34 17.02 7.47
C ARG A 127 13.23 18.47 7.04
N ALA A 128 12.12 18.82 6.40
CA ALA A 128 11.76 20.18 6.05
C ALA A 128 10.49 20.60 6.79
N THR A 129 10.34 21.91 7.02
CA THR A 129 9.21 22.49 7.77
C THR A 129 8.72 23.79 7.14
N GLY A 130 7.47 24.15 7.40
CA GLY A 130 6.85 25.38 6.90
C GLY A 130 6.87 25.42 5.38
N ALA A 131 7.18 26.59 4.80
CA ALA A 131 7.23 26.76 3.34
C ALA A 131 8.13 25.75 2.62
N ALA A 132 9.22 25.31 3.27
CA ALA A 132 10.11 24.31 2.69
C ALA A 132 9.43 22.95 2.50
N ALA A 133 8.48 22.56 3.37
CA ALA A 133 7.77 21.27 3.30
C ALA A 133 6.77 21.18 2.12
N ARG A 134 6.30 22.33 1.63
CA ARG A 134 5.29 22.45 0.58
C ARG A 134 5.81 22.14 -0.83
N THR A 135 7.12 22.18 -1.02
CA THR A 135 7.76 21.91 -2.32
C THR A 135 8.23 20.46 -2.42
N ASN A 136 8.53 19.99 -3.64
CA ASN A 136 9.18 18.69 -3.86
C ASN A 136 10.70 18.86 -4.06
N ALA A 137 11.28 19.93 -3.50
CA ALA A 137 12.71 20.19 -3.60
C ALA A 137 13.49 19.30 -2.63
N TRP A 138 14.70 18.87 -3.02
CA TRP A 138 15.64 18.22 -2.10
C TRP A 138 16.26 19.23 -1.12
N SER A 139 15.46 19.69 -0.16
CA SER A 139 15.83 20.67 0.87
C SER A 139 15.50 20.15 2.29
N GLY A 140 15.84 20.95 3.31
CA GLY A 140 15.66 20.60 4.73
C GLY A 140 16.95 20.13 5.40
N THR A 141 16.85 19.87 6.69
CA THR A 141 17.97 19.44 7.55
C THR A 141 18.16 17.94 7.45
N ARG A 142 19.37 17.48 7.16
CA ARG A 142 19.71 16.05 7.21
C ARG A 142 19.59 15.52 8.64
N ILE A 143 18.81 14.47 8.82
CA ILE A 143 18.57 13.82 10.12
C ILE A 143 19.00 12.36 10.15
N VAL A 144 19.19 11.73 8.98
CA VAL A 144 19.66 10.34 8.88
C VAL A 144 20.67 10.22 7.75
N LEU A 145 21.72 9.45 8.01
CA LEU A 145 22.54 8.82 6.99
C LEU A 145 22.57 7.32 7.30
N GLY A 146 22.22 6.49 6.32
CA GLY A 146 22.07 5.06 6.53
C GLY A 146 22.48 4.24 5.32
N THR A 147 22.31 2.92 5.45
CA THR A 147 22.58 1.95 4.40
C THR A 147 21.48 0.91 4.40
N THR A 148 20.98 0.54 3.21
CA THR A 148 19.89 -0.43 3.09
C THR A 148 20.29 -1.80 3.63
N THR A 149 19.28 -2.50 4.16
CA THR A 149 19.41 -3.90 4.55
C THR A 149 19.34 -4.79 3.33
N ARG A 150 20.34 -5.65 3.18
CA ARG A 150 20.41 -6.63 2.10
C ARG A 150 19.47 -7.80 2.39
N ALA A 151 18.88 -8.39 1.35
CA ALA A 151 18.07 -9.59 1.47
C ALA A 151 18.81 -10.70 2.24
N GLY A 152 18.10 -11.39 3.15
CA GLY A 152 18.68 -12.45 3.99
C GLY A 152 19.65 -12.00 5.07
N ARG A 153 19.75 -10.69 5.36
CA ARG A 153 20.59 -10.16 6.44
C ARG A 153 19.75 -9.54 7.55
N SER A 154 20.29 -9.50 8.76
CA SER A 154 19.67 -8.82 9.90
C SER A 154 19.42 -7.33 9.60
N PRO A 155 18.33 -6.75 10.13
CA PRO A 155 18.00 -5.35 9.88
C PRO A 155 19.14 -4.40 10.25
N ARG A 156 19.57 -3.57 9.30
CA ARG A 156 20.48 -2.43 9.52
C ARG A 156 19.64 -1.21 9.89
N ILE A 157 19.77 -0.78 11.14
CA ILE A 157 19.02 0.34 11.69
C ILE A 157 19.93 1.57 11.75
N ALA A 158 19.49 2.67 11.15
CA ALA A 158 20.16 3.96 11.25
C ALA A 158 19.54 4.80 12.38
N THR A 159 20.37 5.60 13.05
CA THR A 159 19.92 6.54 14.07
C THR A 159 19.34 7.81 13.44
N VAL A 160 18.34 8.39 14.10
CA VAL A 160 17.72 9.65 13.68
C VAL A 160 18.19 10.77 14.61
N LEU A 161 18.73 11.84 14.05
CA LEU A 161 19.03 13.06 14.79
C LEU A 161 17.74 13.64 15.37
N GLY A 162 17.73 13.93 16.68
CA GLY A 162 16.52 14.28 17.42
C GLY A 162 15.80 13.08 18.06
N GLY A 163 16.37 11.89 17.96
CA GLY A 163 15.82 10.66 18.50
C GLY A 163 14.95 9.94 17.46
N GLY A 164 15.04 8.62 17.43
CA GLY A 164 14.33 7.85 16.42
C GLY A 164 15.14 6.68 15.87
N SER A 165 14.54 5.98 14.92
CA SER A 165 15.18 4.91 14.17
C SER A 165 14.71 4.95 12.73
N ALA A 166 15.60 4.66 11.79
CA ALA A 166 15.30 4.58 10.37
C ALA A 166 15.78 3.26 9.78
N PHE A 167 15.00 2.71 8.85
CA PHE A 167 15.30 1.48 8.13
C PHE A 167 14.89 1.64 6.66
N ALA A 168 15.67 1.04 5.77
CA ALA A 168 15.28 0.84 4.39
C ALA A 168 15.75 -0.54 3.91
N GLY A 169 14.89 -1.29 3.22
CA GLY A 169 15.22 -2.60 2.68
C GLY A 169 13.99 -3.43 2.34
N VAL A 170 14.22 -4.61 1.78
CA VAL A 170 13.14 -5.52 1.38
C VAL A 170 12.46 -6.11 2.60
N ARG A 171 11.13 -6.12 2.57
CA ARG A 171 10.25 -6.72 3.56
C ARG A 171 9.16 -7.52 2.85
N ASP A 172 8.58 -8.43 3.59
CA ASP A 172 7.30 -9.02 3.22
C ASP A 172 6.28 -7.92 2.92
N ASP A 173 5.37 -8.18 1.99
CA ASP A 173 4.32 -7.24 1.60
C ASP A 173 3.26 -7.19 2.72
N PRO A 174 3.11 -6.08 3.45
CA PRO A 174 2.19 -6.04 4.59
C PRO A 174 0.73 -5.90 4.20
N PHE A 175 0.43 -5.65 2.93
CA PHE A 175 -0.94 -5.55 2.46
C PHE A 175 -1.47 -6.96 2.15
N PHE A 176 -2.72 -7.21 2.54
CA PHE A 176 -3.37 -8.50 2.33
C PHE A 176 -4.77 -8.22 1.82
N PHE A 177 -5.12 -8.84 0.69
CA PHE A 177 -6.33 -8.53 -0.05
C PHE A 177 -6.61 -9.59 -1.11
N ASP A 178 -7.86 -10.03 -1.25
CA ASP A 178 -8.35 -10.73 -2.45
C ASP A 178 -8.59 -9.74 -3.61
N LEU A 179 -7.47 -9.26 -4.15
CA LEU A 179 -7.46 -8.28 -5.23
C LEU A 179 -8.03 -8.84 -6.53
N VAL A 180 -7.92 -10.15 -6.77
CA VAL A 180 -8.52 -10.78 -7.95
C VAL A 180 -10.04 -10.67 -7.85
N GLY A 181 -10.64 -11.13 -6.75
CA GLY A 181 -12.06 -10.99 -6.49
C GLY A 181 -12.55 -9.55 -6.62
N PHE A 182 -11.81 -8.60 -6.02
CA PHE A 182 -12.13 -7.18 -6.13
C PHE A 182 -12.07 -6.63 -7.57
N THR A 183 -11.07 -7.02 -8.35
CA THR A 183 -10.94 -6.56 -9.74
C THR A 183 -12.14 -7.00 -10.57
N HIS A 184 -12.58 -8.24 -10.38
CA HIS A 184 -13.77 -8.78 -11.05
C HIS A 184 -15.06 -8.12 -10.56
N PHE A 185 -15.20 -7.93 -9.24
CA PHE A 185 -16.31 -7.19 -8.64
C PHE A 185 -16.43 -5.79 -9.25
N LYS A 186 -15.33 -5.03 -9.27
CA LYS A 186 -15.31 -3.67 -9.81
C LYS A 186 -15.67 -3.65 -11.29
N ALA A 187 -15.11 -4.57 -12.09
CA ALA A 187 -15.41 -4.65 -13.52
C ALA A 187 -16.90 -4.96 -13.78
N ARG A 188 -17.50 -5.89 -13.03
CA ARG A 188 -18.93 -6.24 -13.13
C ARG A 188 -19.82 -5.09 -12.67
N LEU A 189 -19.47 -4.41 -11.57
CA LEU A 189 -20.20 -3.24 -11.08
C LEU A 189 -20.22 -2.13 -12.13
N LEU A 190 -19.07 -1.81 -12.73
CA LEU A 190 -18.96 -0.81 -13.80
C LEU A 190 -19.69 -1.22 -15.08
N ALA A 191 -19.88 -2.52 -15.31
CA ALA A 191 -20.71 -3.04 -16.40
C ALA A 191 -22.21 -3.01 -16.09
N GLY A 192 -22.61 -2.58 -14.89
CA GLY A 192 -24.00 -2.47 -14.44
C GLY A 192 -24.59 -3.75 -13.84
N SER A 193 -23.76 -4.73 -13.47
CA SER A 193 -24.24 -5.92 -12.77
C SER A 193 -24.80 -5.55 -11.39
N THR A 194 -25.97 -6.09 -11.07
CA THR A 194 -26.65 -5.94 -9.76
C THR A 194 -26.89 -7.27 -9.07
N ASP A 195 -26.49 -8.39 -9.69
CA ASP A 195 -26.60 -9.71 -9.08
C ASP A 195 -25.44 -9.91 -8.09
N GLU A 196 -25.76 -9.93 -6.78
CA GLU A 196 -24.76 -10.15 -5.72
C GLU A 196 -23.98 -11.46 -5.92
N ALA A 197 -24.64 -12.52 -6.37
CA ALA A 197 -23.98 -13.81 -6.55
C ALA A 197 -22.90 -13.72 -7.64
N ASP A 198 -23.20 -13.04 -8.75
CA ASP A 198 -22.23 -12.79 -9.82
C ASP A 198 -21.13 -11.81 -9.39
N LEU A 199 -21.49 -10.68 -8.77
CA LEU A 199 -20.54 -9.66 -8.30
C LEU A 199 -19.45 -10.25 -7.41
N PHE A 200 -19.82 -11.14 -6.49
CA PHE A 200 -18.91 -11.73 -5.51
C PHE A 200 -18.35 -13.11 -5.92
N SER A 201 -18.74 -13.66 -7.07
CA SER A 201 -18.39 -15.03 -7.46
C SER A 201 -16.90 -15.36 -7.55
N ASP A 202 -16.05 -14.35 -7.77
CA ASP A 202 -14.60 -14.51 -7.90
C ASP A 202 -13.81 -14.16 -6.63
N PHE A 203 -14.48 -13.78 -5.53
CA PHE A 203 -13.81 -13.74 -4.23
C PHE A 203 -13.58 -15.16 -3.73
N THR A 204 -12.31 -15.46 -3.47
CA THR A 204 -11.82 -16.77 -3.04
C THR A 204 -11.32 -16.76 -1.60
N GLY A 205 -11.12 -15.58 -1.01
CA GLY A 205 -10.42 -15.40 0.27
C GLY A 205 -8.93 -15.70 0.15
N THR A 206 -8.36 -15.54 -1.04
CA THR A 206 -6.94 -15.76 -1.28
C THR A 206 -6.21 -14.43 -1.25
N ASP A 207 -5.26 -14.31 -0.32
CA ASP A 207 -4.35 -13.16 -0.30
C ASP A 207 -3.49 -13.14 -1.57
N THR A 208 -3.68 -12.10 -2.39
CA THR A 208 -2.92 -11.91 -3.63
C THR A 208 -1.45 -11.55 -3.36
N PHE A 209 -1.16 -10.97 -2.19
CA PHE A 209 0.15 -10.44 -1.85
C PHE A 209 1.00 -11.43 -1.05
N ALA A 210 0.38 -12.46 -0.48
CA ALA A 210 1.07 -13.55 0.21
C ALA A 210 2.22 -14.13 -0.61
N GLY A 211 3.37 -14.34 0.03
CA GLY A 211 4.58 -14.84 -0.62
C GLY A 211 5.34 -13.81 -1.47
N THR A 212 4.88 -12.56 -1.53
CA THR A 212 5.56 -11.48 -2.24
C THR A 212 6.31 -10.55 -1.28
N ASN A 213 6.90 -9.48 -1.81
CA ASN A 213 7.68 -8.55 -1.03
C ASN A 213 7.49 -7.13 -1.56
N VAL A 214 7.85 -6.17 -0.70
CA VAL A 214 7.99 -4.76 -1.01
C VAL A 214 9.38 -4.25 -0.60
N SER A 215 9.75 -3.07 -1.07
CA SER A 215 10.87 -2.28 -0.54
C SER A 215 10.32 -1.24 0.42
N ALA A 216 10.58 -1.44 1.72
CA ALA A 216 10.04 -0.59 2.77
C ALA A 216 11.04 0.49 3.21
N ILE A 217 10.55 1.70 3.40
CA ILE A 217 11.20 2.80 4.12
C ILE A 217 10.43 2.98 5.43
N VAL A 218 11.11 2.86 6.56
CA VAL A 218 10.49 2.97 7.89
C VAL A 218 11.21 4.05 8.68
N LEU A 219 10.47 5.03 9.18
CA LEU A 219 10.95 6.12 10.02
C LEU A 219 10.14 6.16 11.31
N ASP A 220 10.79 6.03 12.45
CA ASP A 220 10.19 6.16 13.76
C ASP A 220 10.77 7.38 14.47
N VAL A 221 9.91 8.31 14.86
CA VAL A 221 10.29 9.64 15.38
C VAL A 221 9.47 10.02 16.62
N PRO A 222 9.96 10.93 17.47
CA PRO A 222 9.18 11.48 18.56
C PRO A 222 7.88 12.13 18.07
N ASN A 223 6.81 12.05 18.85
CA ASN A 223 5.52 12.65 18.52
C ASN A 223 5.63 14.15 18.20
N ALA A 224 6.52 14.88 18.87
CA ALA A 224 6.79 16.30 18.61
C ALA A 224 7.31 16.57 17.20
N ALA A 225 7.91 15.57 16.53
CA ALA A 225 8.48 15.74 15.20
C ALA A 225 7.44 15.71 14.07
N VAL A 226 6.25 15.16 14.33
CA VAL A 226 5.14 15.04 13.36
C VAL A 226 3.96 15.98 13.65
N GLY A 227 3.90 16.60 14.83
CA GLY A 227 2.82 17.54 15.19
C GLY A 227 2.62 17.71 16.70
N GLY A 228 3.06 16.74 17.50
CA GLY A 228 2.90 16.73 18.96
C GLY A 228 1.77 15.83 19.43
N PHE A 229 1.88 15.32 20.66
CA PHE A 229 0.89 14.41 21.25
C PHE A 229 -0.51 15.03 21.30
N GLY A 230 -1.54 14.24 20.97
CA GLY A 230 -2.95 14.64 21.00
C GLY A 230 -3.40 15.50 19.81
N ARG A 231 -2.49 15.89 18.90
CA ARG A 231 -2.82 16.66 17.70
C ARG A 231 -3.32 15.75 16.59
N HIS A 232 -4.29 16.22 15.82
CA HIS A 232 -4.68 15.59 14.56
C HIS A 232 -3.73 16.05 13.47
N ILE A 233 -3.27 15.11 12.66
CA ILE A 233 -2.43 15.35 11.50
C ILE A 233 -3.00 14.61 10.29
N GLY A 234 -2.77 15.16 9.10
CA GLY A 234 -2.97 14.46 7.83
C GLY A 234 -1.62 14.03 7.28
N VAL A 235 -1.50 12.79 6.79
CA VAL A 235 -0.26 12.26 6.22
C VAL A 235 -0.51 11.68 4.84
N TRP A 236 0.35 12.00 3.89
CA TRP A 236 0.38 11.35 2.58
C TRP A 236 1.84 11.16 2.15
N ALA A 237 2.07 10.27 1.20
CA ALA A 237 3.37 10.09 0.58
C ALA A 237 3.34 10.52 -0.89
N THR A 238 4.51 10.89 -1.39
CA THR A 238 4.71 11.21 -2.81
C THR A 238 6.03 10.64 -3.29
N VAL A 239 6.08 10.24 -4.57
CA VAL A 239 7.35 10.04 -5.28
C VAL A 239 7.48 11.08 -6.37
N SER A 240 8.64 11.73 -6.42
CA SER A 240 9.02 12.64 -7.50
C SER A 240 10.27 12.15 -8.22
N ILE A 241 10.35 12.41 -9.53
CA ILE A 241 11.55 12.16 -10.34
C ILE A 241 12.06 13.45 -10.97
N ARG A 242 13.34 13.48 -11.35
CA ARG A 242 13.90 14.63 -12.08
C ARG A 242 13.45 14.61 -13.54
N GLN A 243 12.80 15.69 -13.98
CA GLN A 243 12.54 16.00 -15.39
C GLN A 243 13.01 17.43 -15.65
N ASN A 244 13.86 17.65 -16.66
CA ASN A 244 14.42 18.98 -16.99
C ASN A 244 14.98 19.72 -15.77
N GLN A 245 15.74 19.01 -14.94
CA GLN A 245 16.30 19.54 -13.68
C GLN A 245 15.24 20.04 -12.67
N GLN A 246 13.98 19.65 -12.78
CA GLN A 246 12.94 19.92 -11.78
C GLN A 246 12.44 18.61 -11.18
N TRP A 247 12.02 18.65 -9.92
CA TRP A 247 11.35 17.51 -9.28
C TRP A 247 9.88 17.53 -9.67
N VAL A 248 9.44 16.50 -10.37
CA VAL A 248 8.06 16.33 -10.82
C VAL A 248 7.46 15.15 -10.07
N GLN A 249 6.35 15.38 -9.38
CA GLN A 249 5.57 14.33 -8.72
C GLN A 249 5.02 13.38 -9.79
N VAL A 250 5.16 12.09 -9.53
CA VAL A 250 4.69 11.02 -10.42
C VAL A 250 3.83 9.99 -9.69
N GLU A 251 3.84 10.03 -8.36
CA GLU A 251 3.05 9.14 -7.53
C GLU A 251 2.65 9.85 -6.24
N ARG A 252 1.45 9.55 -5.73
CA ARG A 252 0.94 10.00 -4.44
C ARG A 252 -0.04 8.97 -3.90
N MET A 253 0.07 8.71 -2.60
CA MET A 253 -0.88 7.87 -1.88
C MET A 253 -1.08 8.37 -0.46
N ALA A 254 -2.30 8.29 0.07
CA ALA A 254 -2.56 8.47 1.49
C ALA A 254 -3.36 7.32 2.08
N ARG A 255 -4.68 7.26 1.85
CA ARG A 255 -5.53 6.15 2.28
C ARG A 255 -5.40 4.98 1.30
N PRO A 256 -5.53 3.73 1.79
CA PRO A 256 -5.61 2.59 0.91
C PRO A 256 -6.74 2.75 -0.11
N ALA A 257 -6.52 2.20 -1.30
CA ALA A 257 -7.50 1.97 -2.35
C ALA A 257 -8.27 3.19 -2.92
N ILE A 258 -8.03 4.45 -2.51
CA ILE A 258 -8.76 5.63 -3.05
C ILE A 258 -8.66 5.69 -4.58
N ASN A 259 -7.44 5.71 -5.13
CA ASN A 259 -7.22 5.77 -6.57
C ASN A 259 -7.62 4.47 -7.28
N THR A 260 -7.61 3.34 -6.56
CA THR A 260 -8.04 2.04 -7.08
C THR A 260 -9.54 1.94 -7.24
N VAL A 261 -10.30 2.43 -6.26
CA VAL A 261 -11.76 2.25 -6.15
C VAL A 261 -12.47 3.32 -6.97
N PHE A 262 -12.15 4.60 -6.74
CA PHE A 262 -12.95 5.70 -7.28
C PHE A 262 -12.52 6.11 -8.69
N ASN A 263 -11.25 5.98 -9.04
CA ASN A 263 -10.75 6.34 -10.37
C ASN A 263 -10.73 5.14 -11.32
N ASN A 264 -11.37 5.30 -12.49
CA ASN A 264 -11.74 4.18 -13.35
C ASN A 264 -10.94 4.16 -14.66
N THR A 265 -10.47 5.32 -15.12
CA THR A 265 -9.66 5.46 -16.32
C THR A 265 -8.18 5.61 -15.99
N LYS A 266 -7.31 5.21 -16.92
CA LYS A 266 -5.85 5.43 -16.79
C LYS A 266 -5.50 6.91 -16.66
N ALA A 267 -6.28 7.79 -17.29
CA ALA A 267 -6.06 9.23 -17.26
C ALA A 267 -6.39 9.80 -15.88
N GLU A 268 -7.50 9.36 -15.26
CA GLU A 268 -7.84 9.75 -13.89
C GLU A 268 -6.79 9.29 -12.90
N LYS A 269 -6.38 8.01 -12.99
CA LYS A 269 -5.36 7.46 -12.08
C LYS A 269 -4.03 8.19 -12.18
N GLU A 270 -3.58 8.50 -13.40
CA GLU A 270 -2.35 9.28 -13.62
C GLU A 270 -2.48 10.74 -13.14
N ALA A 271 -3.68 11.34 -13.25
CA ALA A 271 -3.93 12.67 -12.73
C ALA A 271 -3.89 12.70 -11.20
N ALA A 272 -4.60 11.78 -10.53
CA ALA A 272 -4.65 11.68 -9.06
C ALA A 272 -3.24 11.55 -8.43
N ASN A 273 -2.35 10.80 -9.08
CA ASN A 273 -0.93 10.66 -8.68
C ASN A 273 -0.16 11.99 -8.68
N ARG A 274 -0.59 12.97 -9.49
CA ARG A 274 0.09 14.26 -9.71
C ARG A 274 -0.56 15.41 -8.96
N LEU A 275 -1.79 15.23 -8.48
CA LEU A 275 -2.54 16.22 -7.73
C LEU A 275 -1.96 16.44 -6.33
N ARG A 276 -2.36 17.56 -5.73
CA ARG A 276 -2.19 17.81 -4.30
C ARG A 276 -3.49 17.47 -3.57
N PRO A 277 -3.42 17.13 -2.28
CA PRO A 277 -4.63 16.90 -1.48
C PRO A 277 -5.66 18.03 -1.58
N THR A 278 -5.23 19.29 -1.70
CA THR A 278 -6.12 20.45 -1.87
C THR A 278 -7.01 20.40 -3.11
N ASP A 279 -6.63 19.62 -4.12
CA ASP A 279 -7.33 19.51 -5.40
C ASP A 279 -8.29 18.31 -5.44
N ASP A 280 -8.12 17.33 -4.54
CA ASP A 280 -8.83 16.03 -4.54
C ASP A 280 -10.34 16.19 -4.52
N ARG A 281 -10.87 17.12 -3.71
CA ARG A 281 -12.31 17.33 -3.62
C ARG A 281 -12.92 17.80 -4.94
N ALA A 282 -12.22 18.67 -5.68
CA ALA A 282 -12.72 19.13 -6.96
C ALA A 282 -12.61 18.05 -8.05
N PHE A 283 -11.67 17.12 -7.87
CA PHE A 283 -11.35 16.10 -8.87
C PHE A 283 -12.13 14.79 -8.68
N ASP A 284 -12.15 14.25 -7.46
CA ASP A 284 -12.67 12.90 -7.15
C ASP A 284 -14.09 12.90 -6.58
N HIS A 285 -14.70 14.05 -6.26
CA HIS A 285 -16.00 14.06 -5.58
C HIS A 285 -17.10 13.33 -6.35
N SER A 286 -17.24 13.60 -7.66
CA SER A 286 -18.22 12.87 -8.49
C SER A 286 -17.91 11.37 -8.54
N ASN A 287 -16.63 11.00 -8.65
CA ASN A 287 -16.21 9.61 -8.72
C ASN A 287 -16.55 8.83 -7.44
N VAL A 288 -16.41 9.46 -6.28
CA VAL A 288 -16.83 8.91 -4.99
C VAL A 288 -18.35 8.74 -4.95
N ILE A 289 -19.11 9.77 -5.31
CA ILE A 289 -20.58 9.73 -5.31
C ILE A 289 -21.11 8.67 -6.28
N ASP A 290 -20.60 8.63 -7.51
CA ASP A 290 -21.00 7.66 -8.54
C ASP A 290 -20.70 6.22 -8.09
N THR A 291 -19.58 6.00 -7.38
CA THR A 291 -19.24 4.68 -6.84
C THR A 291 -20.21 4.27 -5.72
N LEU A 292 -20.51 5.20 -4.79
CA LEU A 292 -21.47 4.95 -3.71
C LEU A 292 -22.89 4.71 -4.25
N ASP A 293 -23.31 5.46 -5.27
CA ASP A 293 -24.61 5.27 -5.91
C ASP A 293 -24.68 3.94 -6.67
N ALA A 294 -23.62 3.55 -7.38
CA ALA A 294 -23.55 2.25 -8.06
C ALA A 294 -23.70 1.10 -7.06
N ILE A 295 -22.99 1.15 -5.93
CA ILE A 295 -23.14 0.14 -4.86
C ILE A 295 -24.53 0.23 -4.23
N GLY A 296 -25.03 1.44 -3.97
CA GLY A 296 -26.38 1.68 -3.46
C GLY A 296 -27.46 1.09 -4.36
N HIS A 297 -27.29 1.16 -5.67
CA HIS A 297 -28.20 0.55 -6.64
C HIS A 297 -28.21 -0.99 -6.54
N VAL A 298 -27.04 -1.62 -6.37
CA VAL A 298 -26.96 -3.06 -6.07
C VAL A 298 -27.76 -3.39 -4.81
N LEU A 299 -27.55 -2.62 -3.73
CA LEU A 299 -28.26 -2.83 -2.47
C LEU A 299 -29.78 -2.70 -2.63
N ASP A 300 -30.26 -1.67 -3.34
CA ASP A 300 -31.68 -1.43 -3.57
C ASP A 300 -32.34 -2.60 -4.32
N VAL A 301 -31.73 -3.07 -5.42
CA VAL A 301 -32.24 -4.19 -6.22
C VAL A 301 -32.31 -5.48 -5.40
N ASN A 302 -31.40 -5.67 -4.46
CA ASN A 302 -31.34 -6.82 -3.57
C ASN A 302 -32.06 -6.60 -2.22
N HIS A 303 -32.89 -5.55 -2.12
CA HIS A 303 -33.71 -5.25 -0.94
C HIS A 303 -32.91 -5.03 0.35
N ARG A 304 -31.74 -4.41 0.24
CA ARG A 304 -30.85 -4.03 1.35
C ARG A 304 -30.85 -2.51 1.57
N PRO A 305 -30.54 -2.04 2.80
CA PRO A 305 -30.47 -0.61 3.08
C PRO A 305 -29.23 0.04 2.44
N ARG A 306 -29.43 1.06 1.60
CA ARG A 306 -28.36 1.94 1.10
C ARG A 306 -28.23 3.23 1.90
N TYR A 307 -27.18 4.00 1.61
CA TYR A 307 -27.06 5.37 2.07
C TYR A 307 -28.05 6.31 1.38
N THR A 308 -28.48 7.33 2.12
CA THR A 308 -29.11 8.52 1.54
C THR A 308 -28.05 9.41 0.90
N ALA A 309 -28.45 10.26 -0.05
CA ALA A 309 -27.55 11.24 -0.67
C ALA A 309 -26.80 12.12 0.35
N ALA A 310 -27.44 12.48 1.47
CA ALA A 310 -26.80 13.25 2.53
C ALA A 310 -25.69 12.44 3.25
N GLN A 311 -25.87 11.13 3.39
CA GLN A 311 -24.84 10.24 3.96
C GLN A 311 -23.72 10.00 2.96
N GLU A 312 -24.01 9.82 1.67
CA GLU A 312 -23.00 9.70 0.61
C GLU A 312 -22.11 10.94 0.56
N GLU A 313 -22.72 12.12 0.62
CA GLU A 313 -21.99 13.39 0.72
C GLU A 313 -21.13 13.45 1.99
N ALA A 314 -21.66 13.00 3.14
CA ALA A 314 -20.87 12.95 4.38
C ALA A 314 -19.67 11.99 4.26
N ILE A 315 -19.83 10.86 3.57
CA ILE A 315 -18.73 9.91 3.30
C ILE A 315 -17.69 10.54 2.38
N ALA A 316 -18.11 11.17 1.28
CA ALA A 316 -17.21 11.89 0.40
C ALA A 316 -16.42 12.98 1.15
N ASN A 317 -17.06 13.66 2.10
CA ASN A 317 -16.41 14.65 2.97
C ASN A 317 -15.36 14.05 3.94
N VAL A 318 -15.51 12.78 4.32
CA VAL A 318 -14.52 12.07 5.15
C VAL A 318 -13.36 11.57 4.29
N LEU A 319 -13.65 11.04 3.09
CA LEU A 319 -12.66 10.47 2.18
C LEU A 319 -11.82 11.52 1.45
N LEU A 320 -12.37 12.73 1.24
CA LEU A 320 -11.69 13.81 0.52
C LEU A 320 -11.41 15.02 1.43
N PRO A 321 -10.19 15.58 1.41
CA PRO A 321 -9.07 15.19 0.56
C PRO A 321 -8.45 13.84 0.99
N ASP A 322 -7.74 13.17 0.08
CA ASP A 322 -7.04 11.94 0.38
C ASP A 322 -5.81 12.23 1.24
N VAL A 323 -6.03 12.14 2.55
CA VAL A 323 -5.01 12.23 3.60
C VAL A 323 -5.27 11.15 4.64
N LEU A 324 -4.22 10.42 5.04
CA LEU A 324 -4.31 9.48 6.14
C LEU A 324 -4.33 10.26 7.46
N THR A 325 -5.53 10.41 8.04
CA THR A 325 -5.75 11.13 9.29
C THR A 325 -5.24 10.34 10.48
N PHE A 326 -4.48 10.98 11.37
CA PHE A 326 -3.98 10.36 12.59
C PHE A 326 -3.97 11.35 13.76
N LYS A 327 -4.51 10.93 14.90
CA LYS A 327 -4.36 11.62 16.18
C LYS A 327 -3.12 11.08 16.87
N VAL A 328 -2.10 11.94 16.96
CA VAL A 328 -0.77 11.55 17.44
C VAL A 328 -0.83 11.00 18.86
N GLY A 329 -0.34 9.78 19.05
CA GLY A 329 -0.34 9.08 20.33
C GLY A 329 -1.64 8.32 20.65
N ASP A 330 -2.59 8.28 19.73
CA ASP A 330 -3.80 7.46 19.85
C ASP A 330 -3.53 5.99 19.43
N ALA A 331 -4.28 5.06 20.02
CA ALA A 331 -4.14 3.62 19.82
C ALA A 331 -5.38 2.95 19.20
N SER A 332 -6.41 3.71 18.80
CA SER A 332 -7.66 3.18 18.26
C SER A 332 -7.50 2.39 16.95
N GLY A 333 -6.42 2.64 16.18
CA GLY A 333 -6.23 2.02 14.87
C GLY A 333 -7.11 2.65 13.79
N PHE A 334 -7.10 2.07 12.58
CA PHE A 334 -7.86 2.56 11.42
C PHE A 334 -9.34 2.85 11.76
N LEU A 335 -9.94 3.96 11.33
CA LEU A 335 -9.49 5.02 10.41
C LEU A 335 -8.55 6.08 11.02
N ASN A 336 -8.04 5.87 12.24
CA ASN A 336 -7.11 6.76 12.92
C ASN A 336 -5.66 6.24 12.79
N GLY A 337 -4.98 6.71 11.74
CA GLY A 337 -3.75 6.11 11.24
C GLY A 337 -4.01 4.74 10.62
N ARG A 338 -2.93 4.01 10.35
CA ARG A 338 -2.97 2.65 9.81
C ARG A 338 -1.78 1.86 10.34
N ARG A 339 -2.03 0.72 10.95
CA ARG A 339 -1.01 -0.28 11.31
C ARG A 339 -0.92 -1.32 10.18
N PRO A 340 0.22 -1.99 9.98
CA PRO A 340 0.33 -3.11 9.04
C PRO A 340 -0.74 -4.19 9.26
N ALA A 341 -1.07 -4.48 10.52
CA ALA A 341 -2.10 -5.47 10.87
C ALA A 341 -3.54 -4.98 10.76
N ASN A 342 -3.80 -3.75 10.29
CA ASN A 342 -5.17 -3.30 10.11
C ASN A 342 -5.71 -3.83 8.78
N ASP A 343 -6.79 -4.61 8.87
CA ASP A 343 -7.61 -5.00 7.74
C ASP A 343 -8.43 -3.80 7.27
N VAL A 344 -7.90 -3.12 6.27
CA VAL A 344 -8.52 -1.90 5.71
C VAL A 344 -9.55 -2.25 4.65
N ILE A 345 -9.44 -3.40 4.00
CA ILE A 345 -10.36 -3.84 2.95
C ILE A 345 -11.72 -4.18 3.55
N ASP A 346 -11.76 -4.92 4.65
CA ASP A 346 -13.01 -5.24 5.34
C ASP A 346 -13.71 -3.95 5.83
N ALA A 347 -12.93 -2.99 6.32
CA ALA A 347 -13.44 -1.68 6.74
C ALA A 347 -13.98 -0.85 5.55
N GLU A 348 -13.29 -0.88 4.40
CA GLU A 348 -13.69 -0.16 3.18
C GLU A 348 -14.91 -0.80 2.53
N LEU A 349 -14.96 -2.13 2.41
CA LEU A 349 -16.14 -2.88 1.96
C LEU A 349 -17.35 -2.54 2.84
N SER A 350 -17.17 -2.53 4.16
CA SER A 350 -18.22 -2.17 5.11
C SER A 350 -18.68 -0.72 4.92
N LEU A 351 -17.74 0.21 4.75
CA LEU A 351 -18.05 1.62 4.52
C LEU A 351 -18.85 1.80 3.23
N LEU A 352 -18.37 1.25 2.11
CA LEU A 352 -18.98 1.44 0.78
C LEU A 352 -20.36 0.79 0.67
N SER A 353 -20.60 -0.30 1.40
CA SER A 353 -21.82 -1.10 1.32
C SER A 353 -22.83 -0.81 2.41
N ASN A 354 -22.66 0.26 3.20
CA ASN A 354 -23.52 0.52 4.37
C ASN A 354 -23.61 -0.70 5.32
N GLY A 355 -22.46 -1.33 5.55
CA GLY A 355 -22.29 -2.48 6.43
C GLY A 355 -22.83 -3.81 5.89
N GLN A 356 -23.24 -3.88 4.62
CA GLN A 356 -23.83 -5.11 4.05
C GLN A 356 -22.78 -6.14 3.63
N TYR A 357 -21.63 -5.68 3.16
CA TYR A 357 -20.47 -6.51 2.80
C TYR A 357 -19.33 -6.15 3.74
N THR A 358 -18.78 -7.14 4.44
CA THR A 358 -17.88 -6.89 5.56
C THR A 358 -16.58 -7.67 5.49
N SER A 359 -16.41 -8.53 4.48
CA SER A 359 -15.17 -9.27 4.30
C SER A 359 -14.86 -9.61 2.86
N ASP A 360 -13.58 -9.56 2.50
CA ASP A 360 -13.03 -10.16 1.28
C ASP A 360 -12.58 -11.62 1.47
N GLY A 361 -12.60 -12.12 2.72
CA GLY A 361 -12.15 -13.45 3.11
C GLY A 361 -10.67 -13.52 3.56
N VAL A 362 -9.91 -12.42 3.51
CA VAL A 362 -8.49 -12.35 3.85
C VAL A 362 -8.27 -11.55 5.14
N ASN A 363 -8.20 -12.25 6.27
CA ASN A 363 -8.25 -11.62 7.59
C ASN A 363 -6.88 -11.22 8.17
N ALA A 364 -5.78 -11.63 7.54
CA ALA A 364 -4.44 -11.40 8.04
C ALA A 364 -3.39 -11.59 6.96
N ASN A 365 -2.26 -10.90 7.14
CA ASN A 365 -1.03 -11.11 6.40
C ASN A 365 -0.49 -12.55 6.57
N ASP A 366 0.17 -13.07 5.54
CA ASP A 366 0.77 -14.41 5.53
C ASP A 366 1.90 -14.58 6.56
N LYS A 367 2.53 -13.48 6.97
CA LYS A 367 3.57 -13.45 8.02
C LYS A 367 3.21 -12.52 9.16
N ALA A 368 3.49 -13.02 10.37
CA ALA A 368 3.34 -12.23 11.58
C ALA A 368 4.29 -11.01 11.59
N PHE A 369 3.71 -9.84 11.85
CA PHE A 369 4.44 -8.59 11.99
C PHE A 369 5.34 -8.57 13.23
N LEU A 370 6.40 -7.75 13.17
CA LEU A 370 7.33 -7.60 14.29
C LEU A 370 6.77 -6.61 15.33
N THR A 371 6.93 -6.94 16.61
CA THR A 371 6.62 -6.02 17.72
C THR A 371 7.71 -4.98 17.94
N VAL A 372 8.89 -5.20 17.34
CA VAL A 372 10.06 -4.32 17.40
C VAL A 372 10.35 -3.72 16.03
N PHE A 373 11.06 -2.60 16.02
CA PHE A 373 11.47 -1.91 14.79
C PHE A 373 12.22 -2.88 13.86
N PRO A 374 11.89 -2.95 12.54
CA PRO A 374 11.09 -2.00 11.75
C PRO A 374 9.60 -2.37 11.59
N TYR A 375 9.05 -3.20 12.49
CA TYR A 375 7.63 -3.57 12.59
C TYR A 375 7.08 -4.45 11.44
N LEU A 376 7.74 -4.50 10.29
CA LEU A 376 7.38 -5.36 9.15
C LEU A 376 8.09 -6.71 9.22
N ALA A 377 7.43 -7.77 8.72
CA ALA A 377 7.98 -9.11 8.70
C ALA A 377 9.24 -9.23 7.82
N ALA A 378 10.05 -10.26 8.07
CA ALA A 378 11.22 -10.54 7.23
C ALA A 378 10.77 -10.87 5.79
N PRO A 379 11.57 -10.55 4.75
CA PRO A 379 11.20 -10.86 3.38
C PRO A 379 11.10 -12.37 3.10
N HIS A 380 10.40 -12.73 2.04
CA HIS A 380 10.51 -14.03 1.37
C HIS A 380 11.78 -14.06 0.53
N LEU A 381 12.52 -15.18 0.55
CA LEU A 381 13.84 -15.32 -0.07
C LEU A 381 13.93 -16.56 -0.95
#